data_AF-A0A0M4KD00-F1
#
_entry.id   AF-A0A0M4KD00-F1
#
_cell.length_a   1.000
_cell.length_b   1.000
_cell.length_c   1.000
_cell.angle_alpha   90.00
_cell.angle_beta   90.00
_cell.angle_gamma   90.00
#
_symmetry.space_group_name_H-M   'P 1'
#
loop_
_entity.id
_entity.type
_entity.pdbx_description
1 polymer ?
#
loop_
_entity_poly.entity_id
_entity_poly.type
_entity_poly.pdbx_seq_one_letter_code
_entity_poly.pdbx_strand_id
1 'polypeptide(L)'
;MIFLTYGMEITNTILTAISTVTVFAASLLIPFLVKKYNDKKQKLDIAEKAILDAFDKYFSDEYSKNDFEWYLAEVNAILKRYEINSFLCTNCKKKCNSKKYMLWFEKVDKTIPEINNFSFKTGRMSFKIELTTLFCYKCTKKKVTKKALTN
;
A
#
# COMPACT_ATOMS: atom_id res chain seq x y z
N MET A 1 46.98 12.78 40.63
CA MET A 1 45.69 12.08 40.81
C MET A 1 44.48 12.97 40.51
N ILE A 2 44.46 14.25 40.91
CA ILE A 2 43.30 15.15 40.78
C ILE A 2 42.86 15.42 39.31
N PHE A 3 43.80 15.47 38.37
CA PHE A 3 43.49 15.72 36.95
C PHE A 3 42.81 14.54 36.23
N LEU A 4 43.08 13.30 36.64
CA LEU A 4 42.48 12.11 36.03
C LEU A 4 41.02 11.94 36.47
N THR A 5 40.72 12.22 37.74
CA THR A 5 39.36 12.21 38.29
C THR A 5 38.46 13.25 37.62
N TYR A 6 38.96 14.49 37.43
CA TYR A 6 38.19 15.54 36.76
C TYR A 6 37.85 15.19 35.30
N GLY A 7 38.80 14.59 34.56
CA GLY A 7 38.57 14.15 33.18
C GLY A 7 37.59 12.98 33.06
N MET A 8 37.65 12.04 33.99
CA MET A 8 36.70 10.92 34.08
C MET A 8 35.28 11.39 34.42
N GLU A 9 35.13 12.34 35.33
CA GLU A 9 33.83 12.91 35.71
C GLU A 9 33.16 13.65 34.54
N ILE A 10 33.93 14.44 33.78
CA ILE A 10 33.42 15.13 32.58
C ILE A 10 32.95 14.11 31.53
N THR A 11 33.73 13.06 31.29
CA THR A 11 33.41 12.04 30.27
C THR A 11 32.17 11.23 30.67
N ASN A 12 32.07 10.82 31.94
CA ASN A 12 30.89 10.13 32.46
C ASN A 12 29.64 11.01 32.40
N THR A 13 29.77 12.31 32.67
CA THR A 13 28.65 13.26 32.59
C THR A 13 28.17 13.43 31.15
N ILE A 14 29.09 13.54 30.19
CA ILE A 14 28.76 13.62 28.75
C ILE A 14 28.07 12.34 28.29
N LEU A 15 28.60 11.16 28.64
CA LEU A 15 28.00 9.87 28.28
C LEU A 15 26.62 9.68 28.91
N THR A 16 26.44 10.14 30.14
CA THR A 16 25.13 10.10 30.83
C THR A 16 24.15 11.05 30.17
N ALA A 17 24.58 12.26 29.79
CA ALA A 17 23.74 13.22 29.06
C ALA A 17 23.31 12.67 27.70
N ILE A 18 24.24 12.09 26.92
CA ILE A 18 23.94 11.45 25.63
C ILE A 18 22.94 10.30 25.82
N SER A 19 23.17 9.44 26.81
CA SER A 19 22.29 8.30 27.10
C SER A 19 20.89 8.76 27.51
N THR A 20 20.81 9.78 28.37
CA THR A 20 19.54 10.33 28.85
C THR A 20 18.74 10.98 27.71
N VAL A 21 19.41 11.77 26.86
CA VAL A 21 18.77 12.38 25.68
C VAL A 21 18.32 11.30 24.69
N THR A 22 19.11 10.24 24.50
CA THR A 22 18.77 9.13 23.60
C THR A 22 17.56 8.35 24.11
N VAL A 23 17.51 8.04 25.41
CA VAL A 23 16.37 7.35 26.04
C VAL A 23 15.12 8.23 25.97
N PHE A 24 15.25 9.53 26.24
CA PHE A 24 14.13 10.47 26.15
C PHE A 24 13.62 10.59 24.72
N ALA A 25 14.50 10.76 23.74
CA ALA A 25 14.14 10.79 22.33
C ALA A 25 13.47 9.48 21.89
N ALA A 26 14.02 8.32 22.28
CA ALA A 26 13.43 7.01 21.97
C ALA A 26 12.05 6.85 22.63
N SER A 27 11.87 7.30 23.88
CA SER A 27 10.60 7.22 24.60
C SER A 27 9.48 8.03 23.93
N LEU A 28 9.81 9.09 23.19
CA LEU A 28 8.85 9.90 22.44
C LEU A 28 8.67 9.38 21.00
N LEU A 29 9.76 8.99 20.34
CA LEU A 29 9.74 8.57 18.94
C LEU A 29 9.14 7.18 18.75
N ILE A 30 9.43 6.22 19.63
CA ILE A 30 8.96 4.84 19.50
C ILE A 30 7.43 4.76 19.55
N PRO A 31 6.73 5.34 20.56
CA PRO A 31 5.27 5.30 20.59
C PRO A 31 4.63 5.98 19.38
N PHE A 32 5.21 7.09 18.91
CA PHE A 32 4.74 7.77 17.70
C PHE A 32 4.87 6.89 16.45
N LEU A 33 6.02 6.24 16.27
CA LEU A 33 6.27 5.34 15.14
C LEU A 33 5.37 4.09 15.20
N VAL A 34 5.18 3.51 16.39
CA VAL A 34 4.30 2.34 16.60
C VAL A 34 2.85 2.70 16.31
N LYS A 35 2.34 3.81 16.85
CA LYS A 35 0.98 4.29 16.56
C LYS A 35 0.77 4.52 15.06
N LYS A 36 1.70 5.24 14.42
CA LYS A 36 1.64 5.52 12.99
C LYS A 36 1.70 4.24 12.13
N TYR A 37 2.43 3.22 12.56
CA TYR A 37 2.49 1.93 11.89
C TYR A 37 1.16 1.17 12.04
N ASN A 38 0.63 1.07 13.26
CA ASN A 38 -0.63 0.39 13.55
C ASN A 38 -1.81 1.02 12.83
N ASP A 39 -1.95 2.35 12.87
CA ASP A 39 -3.00 3.09 12.16
C ASP A 39 -2.98 2.79 10.65
N LYS A 40 -1.78 2.62 10.06
CA LYS A 40 -1.63 2.29 8.64
C LYS A 40 -1.96 0.84 8.34
N LYS A 41 -1.49 -0.09 9.18
CA LYS A 41 -1.82 -1.51 9.06
C LYS A 41 -3.34 -1.71 9.12
N GLN A 42 -4.00 -1.08 10.09
CA GLN A 42 -5.45 -1.13 10.20
C GLN A 42 -6.15 -0.55 8.96
N LYS A 43 -5.68 0.59 8.44
CA LYS A 43 -6.22 1.15 7.18
C LYS A 43 -6.07 0.20 5.99
N LEU A 44 -4.95 -0.51 5.88
CA LEU A 44 -4.70 -1.51 4.84
C LEU A 44 -5.65 -2.70 4.97
N ASP A 45 -5.73 -3.28 6.16
CA ASP A 45 -6.56 -4.46 6.42
C ASP A 45 -8.04 -4.15 6.13
N ILE A 46 -8.51 -2.93 6.47
CA ILE A 46 -9.88 -2.51 6.16
C ILE A 46 -10.06 -2.27 4.66
N ALA A 47 -9.09 -1.64 3.99
CA ALA A 47 -9.16 -1.42 2.55
C ALA A 47 -9.17 -2.74 1.76
N GLU A 48 -8.39 -3.72 2.20
CA GLU A 48 -8.37 -5.07 1.63
C GLU A 48 -9.71 -5.78 1.79
N LYS A 49 -10.28 -5.75 3.00
CA LYS A 49 -11.63 -6.28 3.23
C LYS A 49 -12.70 -5.60 2.37
N ALA A 50 -12.62 -4.29 2.18
CA ALA A 50 -13.58 -3.55 1.37
C ALA A 50 -13.51 -3.94 -0.12
N ILE A 51 -12.30 -4.17 -0.66
CA ILE A 51 -12.16 -4.62 -2.05
C ILE A 51 -12.67 -6.05 -2.22
N LEU A 52 -12.38 -6.94 -1.26
CA LEU A 52 -12.88 -8.31 -1.28
C LEU A 52 -14.41 -8.34 -1.20
N ASP A 53 -15.02 -7.56 -0.31
CA ASP A 53 -16.49 -7.44 -0.21
C ASP A 53 -17.12 -6.89 -1.49
N ALA A 54 -16.52 -5.87 -2.12
CA ALA A 54 -17.00 -5.36 -3.41
C ALA A 54 -16.88 -6.41 -4.53
N PHE A 55 -15.84 -7.25 -4.49
CA PHE A 55 -15.65 -8.35 -5.43
C PHE A 55 -16.70 -9.44 -5.23
N ASP A 56 -16.90 -9.90 -3.99
CA ASP A 56 -17.89 -10.93 -3.66
C ASP A 56 -19.30 -10.48 -4.06
N LYS A 57 -19.64 -9.21 -3.81
CA LYS A 57 -20.92 -8.61 -4.22
C LYS A 57 -21.12 -8.48 -5.72
N TYR A 58 -20.06 -8.38 -6.51
CA TYR A 58 -20.14 -8.31 -7.95
C TYR A 58 -20.37 -9.70 -8.58
N PHE A 59 -19.82 -10.76 -7.98
CA PHE A 59 -20.00 -12.14 -8.45
C PHE A 59 -21.13 -12.91 -7.75
N SER A 60 -21.77 -12.31 -6.74
CA SER A 60 -22.85 -12.95 -5.99
C SER A 60 -24.17 -12.88 -6.76
N ASP A 61 -24.83 -14.04 -6.89
CA ASP A 61 -26.17 -14.16 -7.45
C ASP A 61 -27.24 -13.44 -6.59
N GLU A 62 -26.95 -13.19 -5.31
CA GLU A 62 -27.84 -12.46 -4.39
C GLU A 62 -27.95 -10.98 -4.75
N TYR A 63 -26.93 -10.42 -5.42
CA TYR A 63 -26.85 -9.02 -5.79
C TYR A 63 -26.85 -8.82 -7.31
N SER A 64 -27.83 -9.39 -7.99
CA SER A 64 -27.99 -9.35 -9.45
C SER A 64 -28.05 -7.94 -10.08
N LYS A 65 -28.20 -6.88 -9.28
CA LYS A 65 -28.15 -5.47 -9.73
C LYS A 65 -26.74 -4.88 -9.78
N ASN A 66 -25.76 -5.56 -9.19
CA ASN A 66 -24.38 -5.09 -9.14
C ASN A 66 -23.70 -5.43 -10.47
N ASP A 67 -23.77 -4.50 -11.40
CA ASP A 67 -23.07 -4.61 -12.67
C ASP A 67 -21.61 -4.18 -12.56
N PHE A 68 -20.91 -4.23 -13.70
CA PHE A 68 -19.51 -3.87 -13.76
C PHE A 68 -19.28 -2.37 -13.49
N GLU A 69 -20.23 -1.50 -13.84
CA GLU A 69 -20.15 -0.07 -13.55
C GLU A 69 -20.21 0.19 -12.04
N TRP A 70 -21.10 -0.50 -11.34
CA TRP A 70 -21.17 -0.49 -9.88
C TRP A 70 -19.85 -0.95 -9.25
N TYR A 71 -19.29 -2.06 -9.71
CA TYR A 71 -18.02 -2.58 -9.20
C TYR A 71 -16.87 -1.57 -9.41
N LEU A 72 -16.78 -0.95 -10.58
CA LEU A 72 -15.77 0.06 -10.88
C LEU A 72 -15.95 1.33 -10.04
N ALA A 73 -17.19 1.74 -9.78
CA ALA A 73 -17.50 2.85 -8.90
C ALA A 73 -17.06 2.56 -7.45
N GLU A 74 -17.33 1.35 -6.94
CA GLU A 74 -16.91 0.96 -5.59
C GLU A 74 -15.39 0.88 -5.44
N VAL A 75 -14.69 0.27 -6.42
CA VAL A 75 -13.22 0.25 -6.40
C VAL A 75 -12.68 1.69 -6.39
N ASN A 76 -13.22 2.61 -7.20
CA ASN A 76 -12.82 4.01 -7.17
C ASN A 76 -13.12 4.71 -5.83
N ALA A 77 -14.26 4.41 -5.21
CA ALA A 77 -14.64 4.94 -3.91
C ALA A 77 -13.66 4.48 -2.82
N ILE A 78 -13.26 3.20 -2.83
CA ILE A 78 -12.25 2.64 -1.93
C ILE A 78 -10.90 3.32 -2.16
N LEU A 79 -10.44 3.43 -3.40
CA LEU A 79 -9.17 4.12 -3.72
C LEU A 79 -9.14 5.55 -3.19
N LYS A 80 -10.25 6.29 -3.31
CA LYS A 80 -10.37 7.66 -2.81
C LYS A 80 -10.41 7.70 -1.28
N ARG A 81 -11.17 6.81 -0.63
CA ARG A 81 -11.33 6.74 0.84
C ARG A 81 -10.01 6.45 1.55
N TYR A 82 -9.14 5.63 0.95
CA TYR A 82 -7.87 5.21 1.53
C TYR A 82 -6.63 5.87 0.88
N GLU A 83 -6.83 6.91 0.05
CA GLU A 83 -5.77 7.70 -0.60
C GLU A 83 -4.78 6.88 -1.44
N ILE A 84 -5.29 5.85 -2.11
CA ILE A 84 -4.48 4.90 -2.88
C ILE A 84 -4.20 5.46 -4.27
N ASN A 85 -3.02 6.05 -4.42
CA ASN A 85 -2.66 6.79 -5.63
C ASN A 85 -1.74 6.02 -6.59
N SER A 86 -1.29 4.83 -6.19
CA SER A 86 -0.31 4.05 -6.95
C SER A 86 -0.65 2.57 -7.00
N PHE A 87 -0.50 2.02 -8.19
CA PHE A 87 -0.67 0.62 -8.51
C PHE A 87 0.69 -0.02 -8.85
N LEU A 88 1.00 -1.17 -8.28
CA LEU A 88 2.18 -1.97 -8.61
C LEU A 88 1.76 -3.15 -9.49
N CYS A 89 2.20 -3.16 -10.73
CA CYS A 89 1.92 -4.29 -11.61
C CYS A 89 2.89 -5.45 -11.33
N THR A 90 2.41 -6.67 -11.09
CA THR A 90 3.28 -7.83 -10.87
C THR A 90 3.97 -8.31 -12.15
N ASN A 91 3.28 -8.24 -13.30
CA ASN A 91 3.85 -8.69 -14.58
C ASN A 91 5.02 -7.81 -15.06
N CYS A 92 4.87 -6.48 -15.03
CA CYS A 92 5.95 -5.59 -15.46
C CYS A 92 6.77 -4.99 -14.32
N LYS A 93 6.39 -5.22 -13.06
CA LYS A 93 7.01 -4.65 -11.84
C LYS A 93 7.05 -3.11 -11.82
N LYS A 94 6.31 -2.44 -12.71
CA LYS A 94 6.27 -0.97 -12.80
C LYS A 94 5.15 -0.41 -11.94
N LYS A 95 5.43 0.73 -11.31
CA LYS A 95 4.41 1.56 -10.65
C LYS A 95 3.58 2.32 -11.70
N CYS A 96 2.28 2.37 -11.47
CA CYS A 96 1.26 2.95 -12.32
C CYS A 96 0.42 3.94 -11.50
N ASN A 97 -0.04 5.01 -12.14
CA ASN A 97 -0.93 5.97 -11.49
C ASN A 97 -2.35 5.39 -11.42
N SER A 98 -3.04 5.56 -10.30
CA SER A 98 -4.39 5.04 -10.08
C SER A 98 -5.39 5.52 -11.13
N LYS A 99 -5.44 6.82 -11.44
CA LYS A 99 -6.36 7.39 -12.43
C LYS A 99 -6.15 6.79 -13.82
N LYS A 100 -4.89 6.72 -14.26
CA LYS A 100 -4.56 6.14 -15.58
C LYS A 100 -4.84 4.63 -15.63
N TYR A 101 -4.65 3.95 -14.51
CA TYR A 101 -4.94 2.52 -14.40
C TYR A 101 -6.45 2.27 -14.52
N MET A 102 -7.28 3.00 -13.77
CA MET A 102 -8.74 2.81 -13.78
C MET A 102 -9.35 3.14 -15.16
N LEU A 103 -8.90 4.20 -15.83
CA LEU A 103 -9.31 4.53 -17.20
C LEU A 103 -8.93 3.46 -18.23
N TRP A 104 -7.82 2.75 -18.01
CA TRP A 104 -7.43 1.62 -18.85
C TRP A 104 -8.24 0.37 -18.48
N PHE A 105 -8.44 0.13 -17.19
CA PHE A 105 -9.20 -0.99 -16.68
C PHE A 105 -10.65 -0.94 -17.17
N GLU A 106 -11.28 0.23 -17.25
CA GLU A 106 -12.62 0.40 -17.82
C GLU A 106 -12.73 -0.09 -19.28
N LYS A 107 -11.66 0.03 -20.06
CA LYS A 107 -11.68 -0.17 -21.53
C LYS A 107 -11.12 -1.51 -22.00
N VAL A 108 -10.34 -2.20 -21.17
CA VAL A 108 -9.71 -3.47 -21.56
C VAL A 108 -10.73 -4.59 -21.52
N ASP A 109 -10.70 -5.48 -22.50
CA ASP A 109 -11.53 -6.68 -22.51
C ASP A 109 -11.07 -7.62 -21.39
N LYS A 110 -11.99 -8.05 -20.54
CA LYS A 110 -11.65 -8.69 -19.26
C LYS A 110 -12.05 -10.14 -19.31
N THR A 111 -11.05 -11.01 -19.41
CA THR A 111 -11.26 -12.38 -18.96
C THR A 111 -11.33 -12.38 -17.42
N ILE A 112 -12.26 -13.17 -16.87
CA ILE A 112 -12.57 -13.31 -15.42
C ILE A 112 -11.33 -13.34 -14.48
N PRO A 113 -10.16 -13.91 -14.85
CA PRO A 113 -8.97 -13.90 -14.00
C PRO A 113 -8.36 -12.50 -13.75
N GLU A 114 -8.66 -11.47 -14.55
CA GLU A 114 -8.09 -10.12 -14.38
C GLU A 114 -8.93 -9.20 -13.47
N ILE A 115 -10.21 -9.53 -13.25
CA ILE A 115 -11.10 -8.80 -12.33
C ILE A 115 -10.65 -9.01 -10.87
N ASN A 116 -9.90 -10.08 -10.59
CA ASN A 116 -9.66 -10.60 -9.25
C ASN A 116 -8.26 -10.35 -8.67
N ASN A 117 -7.55 -9.31 -9.13
CA ASN A 117 -6.11 -9.22 -8.80
C ASN A 117 -5.64 -7.95 -8.13
N PHE A 118 -6.56 -7.25 -7.47
CA PHE A 118 -6.22 -6.22 -6.50
C PHE A 118 -5.74 -6.89 -5.20
N SER A 119 -4.44 -6.85 -4.93
CA SER A 119 -3.87 -7.26 -3.64
C SER A 119 -3.14 -6.09 -3.01
N PHE A 120 -3.40 -5.79 -1.74
CA PHE A 120 -2.71 -4.69 -1.09
C PHE A 120 -1.28 -5.10 -0.75
N LYS A 121 -0.30 -4.27 -1.09
CA LYS A 121 1.08 -4.44 -0.60
C LYS A 121 1.61 -3.14 -0.04
N THR A 122 2.18 -3.23 1.16
CA THR A 122 2.97 -2.14 1.73
C THR A 122 4.31 -2.05 1.01
N GLY A 123 4.63 -0.89 0.42
CA GLY A 123 5.97 -0.63 -0.10
C GLY A 123 7.02 -0.69 1.01
N ARG A 124 8.14 -1.38 0.76
CA ARG A 124 9.18 -1.69 1.78
C ARG A 124 9.90 -0.50 2.42
N MET A 125 9.79 0.72 1.89
CA MET A 125 10.57 1.88 2.38
C MET A 125 9.84 3.22 2.41
N SER A 126 8.66 3.32 1.81
CA SER A 126 7.86 4.53 1.85
C SER A 126 6.52 4.10 2.40
N PHE A 127 6.10 4.69 3.51
CA PHE A 127 4.81 4.47 4.18
C PHE A 127 3.57 4.83 3.31
N LYS A 128 3.61 4.52 2.02
CA LYS A 128 2.57 4.68 1.02
C LYS A 128 1.91 3.32 0.84
N ILE A 129 0.58 3.34 0.85
CA ILE A 129 -0.25 2.18 0.55
C ILE A 129 -0.24 2.02 -0.97
N GLU A 130 0.19 0.86 -1.46
CA GLU A 130 0.20 0.55 -2.89
C GLU A 130 -0.76 -0.61 -3.16
N LEU A 131 -1.58 -0.48 -4.19
CA LEU A 131 -2.41 -1.57 -4.67
C LEU A 131 -1.61 -2.39 -5.68
N THR A 132 -1.58 -3.70 -5.57
CA THR A 132 -0.91 -4.58 -6.52
C THR A 132 -1.93 -5.11 -7.53
N THR A 133 -1.56 -5.17 -8.81
CA THR A 133 -2.37 -5.73 -9.90
C THR A 133 -1.56 -6.68 -10.77
N LEU A 134 -2.21 -7.64 -11.46
CA LEU A 134 -1.49 -8.53 -12.38
C LEU A 134 -0.90 -7.77 -13.57
N PHE A 135 -1.79 -7.11 -14.30
CA PHE A 135 -1.49 -6.39 -15.53
C PHE A 135 -1.78 -4.91 -15.38
N CYS A 136 -1.22 -4.11 -16.28
CA CYS A 136 -1.49 -2.68 -16.36
C CYS A 136 -1.35 -2.19 -17.81
N TYR A 137 -1.78 -0.96 -18.08
CA TYR A 137 -1.64 -0.30 -19.38
C TYR A 137 -0.21 -0.24 -19.93
N LYS A 138 0.84 -0.43 -19.11
CA LYS A 138 2.24 -0.50 -19.57
C LYS A 138 2.64 -1.90 -20.06
N CYS A 139 1.82 -2.92 -19.78
CA CYS A 139 2.06 -4.31 -20.17
C CYS A 139 1.66 -4.59 -21.62
N THR A 140 0.79 -3.77 -22.22
CA THR A 140 0.26 -3.91 -23.59
C THR A 140 1.34 -3.98 -24.68
N LYS A 141 2.57 -3.52 -24.41
CA LYS A 141 3.73 -3.65 -25.32
C LYS A 141 4.47 -4.98 -25.24
N LYS A 142 4.14 -5.88 -24.31
CA LYS A 142 4.80 -7.19 -24.16
C LYS A 142 3.94 -8.28 -24.81
N LYS A 143 4.57 -9.15 -25.63
CA LYS A 143 3.95 -10.22 -26.45
C LYS A 143 2.93 -11.13 -25.74
N VAL A 144 2.90 -11.17 -24.41
CA VAL A 144 2.08 -12.09 -23.60
C VAL A 144 0.60 -11.69 -23.54
N THR A 145 0.26 -10.40 -23.64
CA THR A 145 -1.15 -9.94 -23.62
C THR A 145 -1.88 -10.11 -24.95
N LYS A 146 -1.17 -10.32 -26.07
CA LYS A 146 -1.80 -10.39 -27.40
C LYS A 146 -2.50 -11.72 -27.70
N LYS A 147 -2.34 -12.74 -26.84
CA LYS A 147 -3.02 -14.04 -26.96
C LYS A 147 -4.19 -14.22 -25.97
N ALA A 148 -4.21 -13.47 -24.88
CA ALA A 148 -5.25 -13.53 -23.85
C ALA A 148 -6.35 -12.47 -24.02
N LEU A 149 -6.12 -11.46 -24.88
CA LEU A 149 -7.07 -10.38 -25.18
C LEU A 149 -7.74 -10.52 -26.56
N THR A 150 -7.49 -11.62 -27.28
CA THR A 150 -8.00 -11.84 -28.66
C THR A 150 -8.64 -13.21 -28.85
N ASN A 151 -8.92 -13.93 -27.75
CA ASN A 151 -9.64 -15.20 -27.80
C ASN A 151 -10.88 -15.09 -26.93
#